data_AF-A0A2S9YL48-F1
#
_entry.id   AF-A0A2S9YL48-F1
#
_cell.length_a   1.000
_cell.length_b   1.000
_cell.length_c   1.000
_cell.angle_alpha   90.00
_cell.angle_beta   90.00
_cell.angle_gamma   90.00
#
_symmetry.space_group_name_H-M   'P 1'
#
loop_
_entity.id
_entity.type
_entity.pdbx_description
1 polymer ?
#
loop_
_entity_poly.entity_id
_entity_poly.type
_entity_poly.pdbx_seq_one_letter_code
_entity_poly.pdbx_strand_id
1 'polypeptide(L)'
;MILGSHATSFPAIQPAARHELVWRQVDGLNIAKISGGVPRGREWRRLLDNLRPTVRPVVLWMRGRIWIGSEGRAELAAAIGSCRVALIVDDNIGRGLATALRWLDVKVDAYSMAELDQLETDLELEPGAVAGMLDRLD
;
A
#
# COMPACT_ATOMS: atom_id res chain seq x y z
N MET A 1 -1.95 -37.87 -47.10
CA MET A 1 -3.05 -37.40 -46.24
C MET A 1 -2.47 -37.21 -44.85
N ILE A 2 -2.09 -35.99 -44.49
CA ILE A 2 -1.46 -35.69 -43.19
C ILE A 2 -2.54 -35.02 -42.33
N LEU A 3 -2.96 -35.70 -41.26
CA LEU A 3 -3.84 -35.15 -40.23
C LEU A 3 -3.02 -34.19 -39.36
N GLY A 4 -3.30 -32.89 -39.51
CA GLY A 4 -2.72 -31.84 -38.67
C GLY A 4 -3.35 -31.85 -37.29
N SER A 5 -2.53 -32.13 -36.28
CA SER A 5 -2.87 -31.95 -34.87
C SER A 5 -3.05 -30.45 -34.58
N HIS A 6 -4.28 -30.01 -34.36
CA HIS A 6 -4.53 -28.70 -33.75
C HIS A 6 -4.22 -28.79 -32.25
N ALA A 7 -3.00 -28.40 -31.88
CA ALA A 7 -2.68 -28.08 -30.50
C ALA A 7 -3.40 -26.77 -30.15
N THR A 8 -4.44 -26.88 -29.33
CA THR A 8 -5.10 -25.74 -28.71
C THR A 8 -4.05 -24.95 -27.93
N SER A 9 -3.70 -23.76 -28.42
CA SER A 9 -2.83 -22.85 -27.69
C SER A 9 -3.60 -22.37 -26.46
N PHE A 10 -3.21 -22.85 -25.28
CA PHE A 10 -3.69 -22.27 -24.03
C PHE A 10 -3.29 -20.79 -24.03
N PRO A 11 -4.18 -19.86 -23.66
CA PRO A 11 -3.78 -18.47 -23.47
C PRO A 11 -2.65 -18.47 -22.44
N ALA A 12 -1.54 -17.82 -22.78
CA ALA A 12 -0.45 -17.60 -21.86
C ALA A 12 -1.05 -17.05 -20.58
N ILE A 13 -0.84 -17.75 -19.46
CA ILE A 13 -1.14 -17.23 -18.13
C ILE A 13 -0.39 -15.91 -18.06
N GLN A 14 -1.12 -14.79 -18.14
CA GLN A 14 -0.54 -13.48 -17.86
C GLN A 14 0.20 -13.65 -16.52
N PRO A 15 1.49 -13.30 -16.43
CA PRO A 15 2.19 -13.39 -15.17
C PRO A 15 1.33 -12.64 -14.14
N ALA A 16 0.93 -13.34 -13.08
CA ALA A 16 0.17 -12.74 -11.99
C ALA A 16 0.80 -11.39 -11.67
N ALA A 17 -0.01 -10.32 -11.70
CA ALA A 17 0.45 -8.95 -11.53
C ALA A 17 1.52 -8.93 -10.43
N ARG A 18 2.76 -8.57 -10.80
CA ARG A 18 3.87 -8.58 -9.85
C ARG A 18 3.45 -7.72 -8.68
N HIS A 19 3.61 -8.23 -7.48
CA HIS A 19 3.39 -7.44 -6.28
C HIS A 19 4.43 -6.31 -6.34
N GLU A 20 3.97 -5.08 -6.38
CA GLU A 20 4.88 -3.93 -6.43
C GLU A 20 4.81 -3.22 -5.09
N LEU A 21 5.90 -3.37 -4.33
CA LEU A 21 6.21 -2.54 -3.19
C LEU A 21 7.17 -1.43 -3.65
N VAL A 22 6.69 -0.19 -3.66
CA VAL A 22 7.54 0.98 -3.91
C VAL A 22 7.68 1.77 -2.62
N TRP A 23 8.92 1.97 -2.16
CA TRP A 23 9.23 2.85 -1.04
C TRP A 23 10.00 4.06 -1.55
N ARG A 24 9.52 5.26 -1.23
CA ARG A 24 10.21 6.52 -1.56
C ARG A 24 10.14 7.47 -0.39
N GLN A 25 11.21 8.23 -0.22
CA GLN A 25 11.24 9.38 0.67
C GLN A 25 11.23 10.63 -0.20
N VAL A 26 10.21 11.47 -0.05
CA VAL A 26 10.04 12.68 -0.84
C VAL A 26 9.70 13.82 0.09
N ASP A 27 10.48 14.90 0.05
CA ASP A 27 10.22 16.16 0.75
C ASP A 27 9.86 16.04 2.24
N GLY A 28 10.44 15.07 2.96
CA GLY A 28 10.13 14.87 4.38
C GLY A 28 9.14 13.76 4.68
N LEU A 29 8.46 13.24 3.67
CA LEU A 29 7.44 12.19 3.76
C LEU A 29 8.04 10.82 3.39
N ASN A 30 7.52 9.76 3.99
CA ASN A 30 7.76 8.40 3.49
C ASN A 30 6.50 7.87 2.82
N ILE A 31 6.64 7.43 1.58
CA ILE A 31 5.53 6.85 0.81
C ILE A 31 5.84 5.40 0.53
N ALA A 32 4.90 4.54 0.91
CA ALA A 32 4.88 3.13 0.59
C ALA A 32 3.68 2.86 -0.32
N LYS A 33 3.91 2.49 -1.57
CA LYS A 33 2.86 1.98 -2.46
C LYS A 33 2.87 0.45 -2.43
N ILE A 34 1.71 -0.14 -2.22
CA ILE A 34 1.46 -1.58 -2.34
C ILE A 34 0.40 -1.79 -3.42
N SER A 35 0.72 -2.59 -4.42
CA SER A 35 -0.21 -2.95 -5.49
C SER A 35 -0.03 -4.41 -5.92
N GLY A 36 -1.06 -4.99 -6.54
CA GLY A 36 -1.03 -6.39 -7.00
C GLY A 36 -1.23 -7.46 -5.91
N GLY A 37 -1.34 -7.06 -4.65
CA GLY A 37 -1.62 -7.94 -3.50
C GLY A 37 -0.80 -7.58 -2.26
N VAL A 38 -0.94 -8.36 -1.18
CA VAL A 38 -0.08 -8.19 0.02
C VAL A 38 1.33 -8.73 -0.29
N PRO A 39 2.40 -7.94 -0.05
CA PRO A 39 3.78 -8.41 -0.20
C PRO A 39 4.01 -9.66 0.66
N ARG A 40 4.84 -10.59 0.19
CA ARG A 40 5.11 -11.84 0.93
C ARG A 40 6.59 -12.03 1.23
N GLY A 41 6.88 -12.82 2.26
CA GLY A 41 8.24 -13.25 2.59
C GLY A 41 9.19 -12.07 2.80
N ARG A 42 10.20 -11.94 1.94
CA ARG A 42 11.25 -10.92 2.06
C ARG A 42 10.72 -9.50 1.83
N GLU A 43 9.77 -9.32 0.92
CA GLU A 43 9.21 -7.99 0.61
C GLU A 43 8.37 -7.45 1.76
N TRP A 44 7.61 -8.34 2.41
CA TRP A 44 6.88 -7.99 3.63
C TRP A 44 7.81 -7.52 4.73
N ARG A 45 8.87 -8.28 5.04
CA ARG A 45 9.86 -7.87 6.04
C ARG A 45 10.50 -6.53 5.71
N ARG A 46 10.84 -6.30 4.43
CA ARG A 46 11.43 -5.04 3.97
C ARG A 46 10.48 -3.85 4.18
N LEU A 47 9.19 -4.03 3.94
CA LEU A 47 8.18 -3.01 4.26
C LEU A 47 8.18 -2.70 5.76
N LEU A 48 8.12 -3.73 6.61
CA LEU A 48 8.09 -3.55 8.07
C LEU A 48 9.37 -2.89 8.60
N ASP A 49 10.53 -3.26 8.06
CA ASP A 49 11.82 -2.68 8.43
C ASP A 49 11.92 -1.22 8.01
N ASN A 50 11.33 -0.82 6.88
CA ASN A 50 11.30 0.59 6.47
C ASN A 50 10.35 1.44 7.33
N LEU A 51 9.32 0.84 7.93
CA LEU A 51 8.41 1.54 8.84
C LEU A 51 9.07 1.83 10.21
N ARG A 52 9.98 0.96 10.66
CA ARG A 52 10.71 1.08 11.93
C ARG A 52 12.09 1.75 11.74
N PRO A 53 12.55 2.72 12.57
CA PRO A 53 11.85 3.65 13.42
C PRO A 53 11.74 5.01 12.69
N THR A 54 10.64 5.24 11.98
CA THR A 54 10.48 6.47 11.22
C THR A 54 9.75 7.55 12.02
N VAL A 55 10.41 8.69 12.28
CA VAL A 55 9.82 9.87 12.97
C VAL A 55 9.03 10.79 12.03
N ARG A 56 9.10 10.53 10.72
CA ARG A 56 8.46 11.33 9.68
C ARG A 56 7.07 10.76 9.36
N PRO A 57 6.11 11.59 8.92
CA PRO A 57 4.80 11.09 8.52
C PRO A 57 4.93 10.05 7.39
N VAL A 58 4.10 9.01 7.48
CA VAL A 58 4.08 7.91 6.52
C VAL A 58 2.76 7.93 5.75
N VAL A 59 2.84 7.93 4.43
CA VAL A 59 1.71 7.66 3.54
C VAL A 59 1.82 6.23 3.04
N LEU A 60 0.88 5.39 3.43
CA LEU A 60 0.74 4.03 2.91
C LEU A 60 -0.37 4.04 1.86
N TRP A 61 -0.01 3.83 0.60
CA TRP A 61 -0.97 3.74 -0.50
C TRP A 61 -1.20 2.28 -0.88
N MET A 62 -2.44 1.81 -0.73
CA MET A 62 -2.85 0.46 -1.08
C MET A 62 -3.77 0.51 -2.28
N ARG A 63 -3.22 0.19 -3.45
CA ARG A 63 -3.94 0.24 -4.73
C ARG A 63 -4.59 -1.11 -5.02
N GLY A 64 -5.92 -1.10 -5.14
CA GLY A 64 -6.75 -2.28 -5.35
C GLY A 64 -7.10 -3.04 -4.07
N ARG A 65 -7.70 -4.23 -4.24
CA ARG A 65 -8.28 -5.01 -3.14
C ARG A 65 -7.22 -5.83 -2.41
N ILE A 66 -6.62 -5.25 -1.38
CA ILE A 66 -5.53 -5.86 -0.61
C ILE A 66 -6.03 -6.32 0.76
N TRP A 67 -5.98 -7.63 1.02
CA TRP A 67 -6.41 -8.22 2.29
C TRP A 67 -5.22 -8.64 3.14
N ILE A 68 -5.07 -8.03 4.32
CA ILE A 68 -4.06 -8.40 5.32
C ILE A 68 -4.71 -9.22 6.44
N GLY A 69 -4.17 -10.42 6.70
CA GLY A 69 -4.63 -11.31 7.77
C GLY A 69 -4.39 -10.74 9.18
N SER A 70 -4.87 -11.44 10.21
CA SER A 70 -4.66 -11.04 11.61
C SER A 70 -3.18 -10.90 11.99
N GLU A 71 -2.35 -11.88 11.64
CA GLU A 71 -0.90 -11.86 11.93
C GLU A 71 -0.22 -10.68 11.24
N GLY A 72 -0.43 -10.51 9.93
CA GLY A 72 0.14 -9.37 9.19
C GLY A 72 -0.34 -8.02 9.71
N ARG A 73 -1.58 -7.90 10.20
CA ARG A 73 -2.07 -6.66 10.84
C ARG A 73 -1.33 -6.37 12.14
N ALA A 74 -1.07 -7.39 12.96
CA ALA A 74 -0.29 -7.23 14.19
C ALA A 74 1.17 -6.86 13.90
N GLU A 75 1.79 -7.49 12.90
CA GLU A 75 3.14 -7.15 12.46
C GLU A 75 3.22 -5.71 11.92
N LEU A 76 2.27 -5.32 11.09
CA LEU A 76 2.16 -3.96 10.54
C LEU A 76 1.97 -2.93 11.65
N ALA A 77 1.06 -3.18 12.60
CA ALA A 77 0.86 -2.30 13.74
C ALA A 77 2.13 -2.14 14.59
N ALA A 78 2.82 -3.25 14.88
CA ALA A 78 4.09 -3.22 15.59
C ALA A 78 5.22 -2.55 14.78
N ALA A 79 5.13 -2.50 13.45
CA ALA A 79 6.09 -1.81 12.60
C ALA A 79 5.86 -0.30 12.54
N ILE A 80 4.59 0.11 12.52
CA ILE A 80 4.20 1.52 12.58
C ILE A 80 4.54 2.12 13.96
N GLY A 81 4.31 1.36 15.03
CA GLY A 81 4.53 1.83 16.39
C GLY A 81 3.71 3.08 16.69
N SER A 82 4.36 4.15 17.17
CA SER A 82 3.70 5.42 17.51
C SER A 82 3.59 6.41 16.35
N CYS A 83 4.08 6.05 15.16
CA CYS A 83 4.07 6.91 13.99
C CYS A 83 2.63 7.14 13.50
N ARG A 84 2.33 8.37 13.05
CA ARG A 84 1.05 8.66 12.39
C ARG A 84 1.13 8.24 10.93
N VAL A 85 0.15 7.48 10.48
CA VAL A 85 0.09 6.93 9.12
C VAL A 85 -1.17 7.44 8.42
N ALA A 86 -1.00 8.00 7.23
CA ALA A 86 -2.11 8.24 6.31
C ALA A 86 -2.20 7.04 5.36
N LEU A 87 -3.32 6.32 5.40
CA LEU A 87 -3.61 5.15 4.58
C LEU A 87 -4.52 5.56 3.42
N ILE A 88 -3.98 5.57 2.20
CA ILE A 88 -4.74 5.84 0.98
C ILE A 88 -5.27 4.52 0.43
N VAL A 89 -6.59 4.39 0.32
CA VAL A 89 -7.30 3.17 -0.06
C VAL A 89 -8.47 3.47 -0.98
N ASP A 90 -8.67 2.60 -1.98
CA ASP A 90 -9.72 2.77 -2.99
C ASP A 90 -11.02 2.03 -2.65
N ASP A 91 -11.02 1.22 -1.58
CA ASP A 91 -12.15 0.35 -1.25
C ASP A 91 -12.46 0.23 0.26
N ASN A 92 -13.61 -0.37 0.56
CA ASN A 92 -14.08 -0.60 1.93
C ASN A 92 -13.21 -1.60 2.72
N ILE A 93 -12.45 -2.46 2.03
CA ILE A 93 -11.56 -3.43 2.69
C ILE A 93 -10.34 -2.71 3.26
N GLY A 94 -9.76 -1.80 2.48
CA GLY A 94 -8.71 -0.90 2.94
C GLY A 94 -9.18 -0.01 4.10
N ARG A 95 -10.41 0.53 4.04
CA ARG A 95 -10.98 1.24 5.20
C ARG A 95 -11.14 0.34 6.42
N GLY A 96 -11.54 -0.92 6.22
CA GLY A 96 -11.59 -1.93 7.28
C GLY A 96 -10.22 -2.25 7.90
N LEU A 97 -9.15 -2.21 7.10
CA LEU A 97 -7.77 -2.33 7.60
C LEU A 97 -7.42 -1.17 8.54
N ALA A 98 -7.75 0.07 8.18
CA ALA A 98 -7.52 1.23 9.05
C ALA A 98 -8.21 1.05 10.41
N THR A 99 -9.48 0.63 10.41
CA THR A 99 -10.23 0.33 11.64
C THR A 99 -9.55 -0.76 12.47
N ALA A 100 -9.11 -1.84 11.83
CA ALA A 100 -8.42 -2.93 12.53
C ALA A 100 -7.07 -2.49 13.12
N LEU A 101 -6.32 -1.62 12.43
CA LEU A 101 -5.07 -1.05 12.93
C LEU A 101 -5.31 -0.10 14.11
N ARG A 102 -6.38 0.71 14.07
CA ARG A 102 -6.77 1.56 15.21
C ARG A 102 -7.11 0.75 16.46
N TRP A 103 -7.73 -0.43 16.31
CA TRP A 103 -7.94 -1.36 17.44
C TRP A 103 -6.64 -1.90 18.03
N LEU A 104 -5.54 -1.84 17.28
CA LEU A 104 -4.19 -2.18 17.72
C LEU A 104 -3.40 -0.94 18.19
N ASP A 105 -4.10 0.14 18.54
CA ASP A 105 -3.54 1.42 19.03
C ASP A 105 -2.65 2.18 18.03
N VAL A 106 -2.80 1.88 16.73
CA VAL A 106 -2.09 2.60 15.66
C VAL A 106 -2.80 3.91 15.34
N LYS A 107 -2.02 4.99 15.26
CA LYS A 107 -2.47 6.29 14.77
C LYS A 107 -2.56 6.28 13.24
N VAL A 108 -3.61 5.68 12.70
CA VAL A 108 -3.84 5.63 11.25
C VAL A 108 -5.12 6.36 10.86
N ASP A 109 -5.05 7.13 9.79
CA ASP A 109 -6.19 7.79 9.15
C ASP A 109 -6.35 7.30 7.72
N ALA A 110 -7.59 7.00 7.31
CA ALA A 110 -7.87 6.45 5.99
C ALA A 110 -8.48 7.50 5.08
N TYR A 111 -7.90 7.60 3.88
CA TYR A 111 -8.30 8.55 2.85
C TYR A 111 -8.52 7.81 1.53
N SER A 112 -9.44 8.32 0.72
CA SER A 112 -9.57 7.96 -0.68
C SER A 112 -8.79 8.94 -1.56
N MET A 113 -8.63 8.61 -2.85
CA MET A 113 -8.04 9.52 -3.84
C MET A 113 -8.80 10.86 -3.98
N ALA A 114 -10.08 10.91 -3.59
CA ALA A 114 -10.86 12.15 -3.59
C ALA A 114 -10.63 13.01 -2.33
N GLU A 115 -9.96 12.47 -1.30
CA GLU A 115 -9.72 13.11 -0.01
C GLU A 115 -8.24 13.55 0.15
N LEU A 116 -7.47 13.64 -0.95
CA LEU A 116 -6.05 14.00 -0.89
C LEU A 116 -5.81 15.41 -0.35
N ASP A 117 -6.65 16.38 -0.69
CA ASP A 117 -6.55 17.75 -0.15
C ASP A 117 -6.70 17.77 1.38
N GLN A 118 -7.57 16.91 1.93
CA GLN A 118 -7.76 16.76 3.37
C GLN A 118 -6.54 16.08 4.01
N LEU A 119 -6.00 15.05 3.37
CA LEU A 119 -4.77 14.37 3.82
C LEU A 119 -3.61 15.36 3.88
N GLU A 120 -3.42 16.17 2.83
CA GLU A 120 -2.37 17.19 2.77
C GLU A 120 -2.52 18.20 3.90
N THR A 121 -3.75 18.65 4.17
CA THR A 121 -4.05 19.52 5.32
C THR A 121 -3.68 18.85 6.65
N ASP A 122 -4.07 17.59 6.85
CA ASP A 122 -3.82 16.84 8.10
C ASP A 122 -2.34 16.53 8.35
N LEU A 123 -1.53 16.54 7.28
CA LEU A 123 -0.08 16.31 7.30
C LEU A 123 0.73 17.62 7.17
N GLU A 124 0.07 18.78 7.11
CA GLU A 124 0.70 20.10 6.94
C GLU A 124 1.57 20.18 5.66
N LEU A 125 1.07 19.64 4.55
CA LEU A 125 1.75 19.60 3.25
C LEU A 125 1.24 20.70 2.31
N GLU A 126 2.07 21.04 1.31
CA GLU A 126 1.67 21.94 0.22
C GLU A 126 0.53 21.31 -0.62
N PRO A 127 -0.43 22.11 -1.11
CA PRO A 127 -1.51 21.61 -1.96
C PRO A 127 -1.00 20.90 -3.22
N GLY A 128 -1.52 19.71 -3.49
CA GLY A 128 -1.15 18.85 -4.61
C GLY A 128 0.18 18.09 -4.42
N ALA A 129 0.85 18.25 -3.28
CA ALA A 129 2.11 17.55 -3.00
C ALA A 129 1.94 16.03 -3.05
N VAL A 130 0.89 15.50 -2.42
CA VAL A 130 0.66 14.06 -2.34
C VAL A 130 0.22 13.53 -3.70
N ALA A 131 -0.73 14.20 -4.38
CA ALA A 131 -1.12 13.82 -5.73
C ALA A 131 0.08 13.75 -6.69
N GLY A 132 0.91 14.81 -6.73
CA GLY A 132 2.11 14.84 -7.57
C GLY A 132 3.18 13.82 -7.18
N MET A 133 3.24 13.39 -5.91
CA MET A 133 4.09 12.29 -5.48
C MET A 133 3.54 10.93 -5.92
N LEU A 134 2.23 10.68 -5.80
CA LEU A 134 1.60 9.43 -6.21
C LEU A 134 1.72 9.21 -7.73
N ASP A 135 1.55 10.26 -8.54
CA ASP A 135 1.73 10.21 -9.99
C ASP A 135 3.15 9.78 -10.42
N ARG A 136 4.17 10.05 -9.60
CA ARG A 136 5.56 9.59 -9.86
C ARG A 136 5.77 8.11 -9.50
N LEU A 137 4.82 7.50 -8.80
CA LEU A 137 4.87 6.10 -8.36
C LEU A 137 3.97 5.19 -9.20
N ASP A 138 3.11 5.74 -10.04
CA ASP A 138 2.24 5.02 -10.99
C ASP A 138 2.91 4.79 -12.34
#